data_AF-A0A521XGZ7-F1
#
_entry.id   AF-A0A521XGZ7-F1
#
_cell.length_a   1.000
_cell.length_b   1.000
_cell.length_c   1.000
_cell.angle_alpha   90.00
_cell.angle_beta   90.00
_cell.angle_gamma   90.00
#
_symmetry.space_group_name_H-M   'P 1'
#
loop_
_entity.id
_entity.type
_entity.pdbx_description
1 polymer ?
#
loop_
_entity_poly.entity_id
_entity_poly.type
_entity_poly.pdbx_seq_one_letter_code
_entity_poly.pdbx_strand_id
1 'polypeptide(L)'
;MPTRNVVLTDHQATFVEQLVASGRYQNASEVLREGLRMIERRESEESARLAALRKAARIGIADIEAGKFRAFDTADALDRRLSTLAGEVIGGA
;
A
#
# COMPACT_ATOMS: atom_id res chain seq x y z
N MET A 1 11.83 -0.77 30.00
CA MET A 1 11.64 -1.47 28.72
C MET A 1 12.52 -2.71 28.72
N PRO A 2 12.08 -3.86 28.20
CA PRO A 2 12.95 -5.03 28.05
C PRO A 2 14.09 -4.72 27.08
N THR A 3 15.31 -5.12 27.43
CA THR A 3 16.49 -4.96 26.59
C THR A 3 16.75 -6.24 25.80
N ARG A 4 17.23 -6.09 24.56
CA ARG A 4 17.73 -7.18 23.73
C ARG A 4 19.01 -6.75 23.04
N ASN A 5 19.97 -7.66 22.98
CA ASN A 5 21.19 -7.47 22.21
C ASN A 5 20.91 -7.81 20.75
N VAL A 6 21.39 -6.97 19.84
CA VAL A 6 21.21 -7.12 18.40
C VAL A 6 22.57 -6.99 17.75
N VAL A 7 22.89 -7.88 16.82
CA VAL A 7 24.13 -7.81 16.04
C VAL A 7 23.85 -6.93 14.82
N LEU A 8 24.66 -5.89 14.65
CA LEU A 8 24.62 -5.01 13.49
C LEU A 8 25.80 -5.32 12.58
N THR A 9 25.58 -5.19 11.28
CA THR A 9 26.68 -5.09 10.31
C THR A 9 27.41 -3.76 10.48
N ASP A 10 28.67 -3.67 10.04
CA ASP A 10 29.47 -2.44 10.12
C ASP A 10 28.73 -1.24 9.49
N HIS A 11 28.13 -1.45 8.32
CA HIS A 11 27.34 -0.42 7.63
C HIS A 11 26.14 0.07 8.49
N GLN A 12 25.41 -0.84 9.14
CA GLN A 12 24.28 -0.47 9.98
C GLN A 12 24.73 0.28 11.24
N ALA A 13 25.84 -0.13 11.84
CA ALA A 13 26.41 0.55 13.00
C ALA A 13 26.81 1.98 12.64
N THR A 14 27.56 2.18 11.55
CA THR A 14 27.93 3.51 11.05
C THR A 14 26.71 4.38 10.75
N PHE A 15 25.67 3.82 10.13
CA PHE A 15 24.44 4.56 9.84
C PHE A 15 23.72 5.01 11.12
N VAL A 16 23.60 4.14 12.13
CA VAL A 16 23.01 4.49 13.42
C VAL A 16 23.84 5.57 14.12
N GLU A 17 25.17 5.44 14.11
CA GLU A 17 26.07 6.44 14.69
C GLU A 17 25.92 7.81 14.03
N GLN A 18 25.83 7.87 12.69
CA GLN A 18 25.60 9.13 11.96
C GLN A 18 24.27 9.78 12.35
N LEU A 19 23.20 9.00 12.47
CA LEU A 19 21.87 9.49 12.86
C LEU A 19 21.82 10.04 14.29
N VAL A 20 22.59 9.43 15.20
CA VAL A 20 22.72 9.91 16.58
C VAL A 20 23.63 11.14 16.63
N ALA A 21 24.77 11.12 15.95
CA ALA A 21 25.72 12.23 15.88
C ALA A 21 25.12 13.48 15.26
N SER A 22 24.17 13.33 14.32
CA SER A 22 23.43 14.46 13.74
C SER A 22 22.43 15.10 14.70
N GLY A 23 22.22 14.51 15.89
CA GLY A 23 21.22 14.95 16.88
C GLY A 23 19.77 14.63 16.50
N ARG A 24 19.53 13.91 15.39
CA ARG A 24 18.18 13.54 14.96
C ARG A 24 17.55 12.52 15.91
N TYR A 25 18.39 11.69 16.53
CA TYR A 25 17.98 10.70 17.53
C TYR A 25 18.93 10.79 18.72
N GLN A 26 18.42 10.56 19.94
CA GLN A 26 19.21 10.65 21.17
C GLN A 26 20.12 9.44 21.37
N ASN A 27 19.74 8.28 20.84
CA ASN A 27 20.51 7.03 20.98
C ASN A 27 20.09 5.98 19.95
N ALA A 28 20.91 4.93 19.83
CA ALA A 28 20.66 3.81 18.93
C ALA A 28 19.31 3.12 19.17
N SER A 29 18.86 3.01 20.42
CA SER A 29 17.58 2.36 20.73
C SER A 29 16.40 3.13 20.16
N GLU A 30 16.49 4.45 20.02
CA GLU A 30 15.47 5.26 19.38
C GLU A 30 15.42 5.04 17.87
N VAL A 31 16.59 5.01 17.22
CA VAL A 31 16.72 4.68 15.78
C VAL A 31 16.11 3.32 15.47
N LEU A 32 16.45 2.31 16.28
CA LEU A 32 15.94 0.95 16.10
C LEU A 32 14.42 0.87 16.31
N ARG A 33 13.87 1.56 17.33
CA ARG A 33 12.42 1.61 17.53
C ARG A 33 11.71 2.28 16.36
N GLU A 34 12.28 3.35 15.80
CA GLU A 34 11.71 4.00 14.62
C GLU A 34 11.75 3.07 13.40
N GLY A 35 12.85 2.34 13.20
CA GLY A 35 12.94 1.29 12.20
C GLY A 35 11.84 0.22 12.35
N LEU A 36 11.58 -0.24 13.58
CA LEU A 36 10.50 -1.20 13.86
C LEU A 36 9.11 -0.61 13.53
N ARG A 37 8.83 0.64 13.93
CA ARG A 37 7.57 1.32 13.58
C ARG A 37 7.36 1.43 12.07
N MET A 38 8.44 1.67 11.31
CA MET A 38 8.37 1.70 9.85
C MET A 38 8.01 0.33 9.26
N ILE A 39 8.51 -0.76 9.85
CA ILE A 39 8.16 -2.13 9.44
C ILE A 39 6.70 -2.42 9.79
N GLU A 40 6.27 -2.15 11.01
CA GLU A 40 4.88 -2.35 11.46
C GLU A 40 3.89 -1.58 10.58
N ARG A 41 4.20 -0.31 10.26
CA ARG A 41 3.38 0.49 9.35
C ARG A 41 3.30 -0.16 7.96
N ARG A 42 4.42 -0.58 7.38
CA ARG A 42 4.44 -1.24 6.07
C ARG A 42 3.60 -2.51 6.07
N GLU A 43 3.73 -3.35 7.09
CA GLU A 43 2.95 -4.59 7.19
C GLU A 43 1.44 -4.31 7.32
N SER A 44 1.07 -3.30 8.11
CA SER A 44 -0.34 -2.90 8.24
C SER A 44 -0.91 -2.37 6.92
N GLU A 45 -0.15 -1.56 6.18
CA GLU A 45 -0.53 -1.02 4.87
C GLU A 45 -0.70 -2.14 3.84
N GLU A 46 0.23 -3.09 3.81
CA GLU A 46 0.19 -4.24 2.91
C GLU A 46 -1.03 -5.13 3.20
N SER A 47 -1.27 -5.44 4.48
CA SER A 47 -2.45 -6.19 4.91
C SER A 47 -3.76 -5.52 4.51
N ALA A 48 -3.87 -4.20 4.75
CA ALA A 48 -5.03 -3.41 4.37
C ALA A 48 -5.25 -3.38 2.85
N ARG A 49 -4.17 -3.20 2.07
CA ARG A 49 -4.21 -3.21 0.60
C ARG A 49 -4.69 -4.56 0.08
N LEU A 50 -4.19 -5.65 0.64
CA LEU A 50 -4.53 -7.00 0.22
C LEU A 50 -5.97 -7.36 0.60
N ALA A 51 -6.44 -6.92 1.76
CA ALA A 51 -7.85 -7.03 2.17
C ALA A 51 -8.77 -6.26 1.22
N ALA A 52 -8.41 -5.03 0.83
CA ALA A 52 -9.16 -4.22 -0.12
C ALA A 52 -9.23 -4.90 -1.51
N LEU A 53 -8.11 -5.42 -2.01
CA LEU A 53 -8.07 -6.14 -3.29
C LEU A 53 -8.94 -7.40 -3.27
N ARG A 54 -8.85 -8.21 -2.21
CA ARG A 54 -9.71 -9.40 -2.03
C ARG A 54 -11.19 -9.03 -1.96
N LYS A 55 -11.53 -7.90 -1.33
CA LYS A 55 -12.92 -7.40 -1.30
C LYS A 55 -13.39 -7.00 -2.70
N ALA A 56 -12.59 -6.22 -3.43
CA ALA A 56 -12.91 -5.81 -4.79
C ALA A 56 -13.10 -7.00 -5.74
N ALA A 57 -12.20 -7.99 -5.67
CA ALA A 57 -12.31 -9.21 -6.46
C ALA A 57 -13.60 -10.00 -6.15
N ARG A 58 -13.97 -10.14 -4.86
CA ARG A 58 -15.22 -10.80 -4.48
C ARG A 58 -16.45 -10.08 -5.00
N ILE A 59 -16.45 -8.74 -4.97
CA ILE A 59 -17.55 -7.93 -5.54
C ILE A 59 -17.64 -8.21 -7.05
N GLY A 60 -16.53 -8.13 -7.78
CA GLY A 60 -16.52 -8.39 -9.22
C GLY A 60 -16.98 -9.81 -9.59
N ILE A 61 -16.54 -10.83 -8.84
CA ILE A 61 -17.00 -12.22 -9.04
C ILE A 61 -18.50 -12.33 -8.81
N ALA A 62 -19.02 -11.76 -7.71
CA ALA A 62 -20.44 -11.79 -7.42
C ALA A 62 -21.28 -11.05 -8.49
N ASP A 63 -20.76 -9.94 -9.04
CA ASP A 63 -21.41 -9.22 -10.13
C ASP A 63 -21.43 -10.05 -11.42
N ILE A 64 -20.35 -10.77 -11.73
CA ILE A 64 -20.32 -11.71 -12.88
C ILE A 64 -21.36 -12.82 -12.70
N GLU A 65 -21.37 -13.48 -11.53
CA GLU A 65 -22.32 -14.56 -11.21
C GLU A 65 -23.78 -14.08 -11.25
N ALA A 66 -24.03 -12.84 -10.84
CA ALA A 66 -25.34 -12.20 -10.92
C ALA A 66 -25.70 -11.66 -12.32
N GLY A 67 -24.84 -11.83 -13.33
CA GLY A 67 -25.06 -11.31 -14.68
C GLY A 67 -24.95 -9.79 -14.78
N LYS A 68 -24.43 -9.11 -13.76
CA LYS A 68 -24.22 -7.65 -13.70
C LYS A 68 -22.92 -7.24 -14.40
N PHE A 69 -22.71 -7.74 -15.61
CA PHE A 69 -21.58 -7.37 -16.44
C PHE A 69 -22.05 -7.05 -17.84
N ARG A 70 -21.18 -6.40 -18.62
CA ARG A 70 -21.41 -6.16 -20.04
C ARG A 70 -20.24 -6.73 -20.82
N ALA A 71 -20.53 -7.64 -21.75
CA ALA A 71 -19.54 -8.13 -22.70
C ALA A 71 -19.36 -7.11 -23.84
N PHE A 72 -18.15 -7.02 -24.35
CA PHE A 72 -17.82 -6.23 -25.52
C PHE A 72 -17.01 -7.11 -26.46
N ASP A 73 -17.46 -7.24 -27.71
CA ASP A 73 -16.82 -8.11 -28.70
C ASP A 73 -15.59 -7.46 -29.35
N THR A 74 -15.42 -6.14 -29.17
CA THR A 74 -14.30 -5.36 -29.74
C THR A 74 -13.83 -4.28 -28.77
N ALA A 75 -12.55 -3.91 -28.87
CA ALA A 75 -11.99 -2.80 -28.11
C ALA A 75 -12.70 -1.47 -28.41
N ASP A 76 -13.04 -1.20 -29.68
CA ASP A 76 -13.80 -0.01 -30.08
C ASP A 76 -15.17 0.10 -29.40
N ALA A 77 -15.85 -1.03 -29.18
CA ALA A 77 -17.14 -1.04 -28.48
C ALA A 77 -16.99 -0.68 -27.00
N LEU A 78 -15.90 -1.13 -26.35
CA LEU A 78 -15.56 -0.74 -24.99
C LEU A 78 -15.23 0.75 -24.90
N ASP A 79 -14.36 1.24 -25.79
CA ASP A 79 -13.91 2.64 -25.81
C ASP A 79 -15.06 3.62 -26.00
N ARG A 80 -15.98 3.32 -26.93
CA ARG A 80 -17.20 4.10 -27.10
C ARG A 80 -18.03 4.15 -25.83
N ARG A 81 -18.22 3.01 -25.14
CA ARG A 81 -19.00 2.97 -23.91
C ARG A 81 -18.34 3.76 -22.78
N LEU A 82 -17.02 3.64 -22.62
CA LEU A 82 -16.28 4.42 -21.62
C LEU A 82 -16.37 5.92 -21.91
N SER A 83 -16.28 6.33 -23.18
CA SER A 83 -16.44 7.73 -23.60
C SER A 83 -17.84 8.27 -23.29
N THR A 84 -18.89 7.49 -23.57
CA THR A 84 -20.27 7.84 -23.21
C THR A 84 -20.44 7.96 -21.69
N LEU A 85 -19.93 6.99 -20.93
CA LEU A 85 -20.03 6.98 -19.47
C LEU A 85 -19.29 8.17 -18.86
N ALA A 86 -18.10 8.51 -19.37
CA ALA A 86 -17.36 9.68 -18.96
C ALA A 86 -18.14 10.97 -19.24
N GLY A 87 -18.80 11.08 -20.41
CA GLY A 87 -19.69 12.19 -20.74
C GLY A 87 -20.90 12.30 -19.80
N GLU A 88 -21.53 11.18 -19.46
CA GLU A 88 -22.68 11.12 -18.53
C GLU A 88 -22.28 11.54 -17.09
N VAL A 89 -21.10 11.12 -16.63
CA VAL A 89 -20.64 11.35 -15.25
C VAL A 89 -20.01 12.73 -15.08
N ILE A 90 -19.28 13.23 -16.08
CA ILE A 90 -18.53 14.50 -16.01
C ILE A 90 -19.35 15.66 -16.59
N GLY A 91 -20.20 15.41 -17.58
CA GLY A 91 -21.03 16.43 -18.24
C GLY A 91 -22.38 16.69 -17.57
N GLY A 92 -22.72 15.95 -16.50
CA GLY A 92 -23.91 16.19 -15.68
C GLY A 92 -23.64 17.21 -14.57
N ALA A 93 -23.50 18.49 -14.93
CA ALA A 93 -23.55 19.64 -14.04
C ALA A 93 -24.40 20.75 -14.67
#